data_AF-A0A350QCS7-F1
#
_entry.id   AF-A0A350QCS7-F1
#
_cell.length_a   1.000
_cell.length_b   1.000
_cell.length_c   1.000
_cell.angle_alpha   90.00
_cell.angle_beta   90.00
_cell.angle_gamma   90.00
#
_symmetry.space_group_name_H-M   'P 1'
#
loop_
_entity.id
_entity.type
_entity.pdbx_description
1 polymer ?
#
loop_
_entity_poly.entity_id
_entity_poly.type
_entity_poly.pdbx_seq_one_letter_code
_entity_poly.pdbx_strand_id
1 'polypeptide(L)'
;LEAKGGNRAQQCLLHNRLATIMEVDVAAWWRPTSENFFDRISKGSILSLLNEVGGVALTARHATMKKSEISGSCEKLFAGEVIVEPEVKDAALAWVPNAMRFLDRIEPDELEPA
;
A
#
# COMPACT_ATOMS: atom_id res chain seq x y z
N LEU A 1 -0.57 9.23 -25.73
CA LEU A 1 -1.01 7.87 -25.36
C LEU A 1 -1.47 7.93 -23.91
N GLU A 2 -2.64 8.52 -23.70
CA GLU A 2 -3.26 8.63 -22.39
C GLU A 2 -3.88 7.29 -22.04
N ALA A 3 -3.45 6.69 -20.93
CA ALA A 3 -4.06 5.48 -20.41
C ALA A 3 -5.48 5.82 -19.95
N LYS A 4 -6.44 5.42 -20.79
CA LYS A 4 -7.89 5.45 -20.58
C LYS A 4 -8.23 5.12 -19.12
N GLY A 5 -8.71 6.12 -18.38
CA GLY A 5 -9.20 6.02 -17.00
C GLY A 5 -10.50 5.21 -16.90
N GLY A 6 -10.40 3.91 -17.21
CA GLY A 6 -11.52 2.99 -17.34
C GLY A 6 -11.45 1.84 -16.35
N ASN A 7 -11.40 2.15 -15.05
CA ASN A 7 -12.02 1.35 -13.99
C ASN A 7 -12.02 2.20 -12.72
N ARG A 8 -13.09 2.96 -12.46
CA ARG A 8 -13.42 3.25 -11.07
C ARG A 8 -13.73 1.87 -10.50
N ALA A 9 -12.77 1.27 -9.78
CA ALA A 9 -13.02 0.13 -8.91
C ALA A 9 -14.01 0.62 -7.84
N GLN A 10 -15.27 0.72 -8.23
CA GLN A 10 -16.34 1.18 -7.38
C GLN A 10 -16.50 0.07 -6.36
N GLN A 11 -16.15 0.40 -5.13
CA GLN A 11 -16.13 -0.52 -4.02
C GLN A 11 -17.48 -1.21 -3.91
N CYS A 12 -17.47 -2.55 -3.87
CA CYS A 12 -18.67 -3.34 -3.71
C CYS A 12 -18.95 -3.50 -2.21
N LEU A 13 -20.04 -2.91 -1.72
CA LEU A 13 -20.37 -2.90 -0.28
C LEU A 13 -20.49 -4.32 0.29
N LEU A 14 -21.09 -5.26 -0.47
CA LEU A 14 -21.18 -6.65 -0.06
C LEU A 14 -19.79 -7.30 0.07
N HIS A 15 -18.89 -7.07 -0.88
CA HIS A 15 -17.53 -7.63 -0.80
C HIS A 15 -16.76 -7.05 0.38
N ASN A 16 -16.91 -5.76 0.65
CA ASN A 16 -16.27 -5.13 1.81
C ASN A 16 -16.78 -5.73 3.12
N ARG A 17 -18.11 -5.89 3.26
CA ARG A 17 -18.70 -6.49 4.45
C ARG A 17 -18.26 -7.94 4.66
N LEU A 18 -18.24 -8.73 3.59
CA LEU A 18 -17.77 -10.12 3.65
C LEU A 18 -16.28 -10.18 4.02
N ALA A 19 -15.44 -9.34 3.44
CA ALA A 19 -14.02 -9.28 3.77
C ALA A 19 -13.78 -8.94 5.25
N THR A 20 -14.56 -8.02 5.82
CA THR A 20 -14.47 -7.69 7.25
C THR A 20 -14.96 -8.84 8.14
N ILE A 21 -16.10 -9.46 7.83
CA ILE A 21 -16.61 -10.63 8.58
C ILE A 21 -15.62 -11.79 8.54
N MET A 22 -14.93 -11.98 7.42
CA MET A 22 -13.93 -13.02 7.22
C MET A 22 -12.52 -12.63 7.70
N GLU A 23 -12.36 -11.43 8.27
CA GLU A 23 -11.06 -10.90 8.75
C GLU A 23 -9.96 -10.97 7.68
N VAL A 24 -10.29 -10.59 6.44
CA VAL A 24 -9.34 -10.68 5.32
C VAL A 24 -8.22 -9.64 5.47
N ASP A 25 -7.04 -10.11 5.85
CA ASP A 25 -5.81 -9.31 5.84
C ASP A 25 -5.08 -9.45 4.50
N VAL A 26 -5.35 -8.53 3.57
CA VAL A 26 -4.70 -8.53 2.25
C VAL A 26 -3.18 -8.36 2.34
N ALA A 27 -2.69 -7.60 3.32
CA ALA A 27 -1.27 -7.36 3.52
C ALA A 27 -0.54 -8.64 3.96
N ALA A 28 -1.19 -9.53 4.70
CA ALA A 28 -0.62 -10.84 5.04
C ALA A 28 -0.44 -11.76 3.83
N TRP A 29 -1.30 -11.66 2.82
CA TRP A 29 -1.29 -12.56 1.65
C TRP A 29 -0.55 -12.00 0.43
N TRP A 30 -0.37 -10.69 0.36
CA TRP A 30 0.28 -10.04 -0.79
C TRP A 30 1.18 -8.88 -0.36
N ARG A 31 2.40 -8.87 -0.93
CA ARG A 31 3.39 -7.81 -0.72
C ARG A 31 3.89 -7.23 -2.05
N PRO A 32 4.05 -5.89 -2.15
CA PRO A 32 4.62 -5.29 -3.34
C PRO A 32 6.11 -5.63 -3.44
N THR A 33 6.52 -6.17 -4.59
CA THR A 33 7.91 -6.44 -4.95
C THR A 33 8.28 -5.64 -6.19
N SER A 34 9.57 -5.61 -6.52
CA SER A 34 10.08 -4.98 -7.74
C SER A 34 9.38 -5.56 -8.96
N GLU A 35 9.34 -6.90 -9.06
CA GLU A 35 8.77 -7.64 -10.19
C GLU A 35 7.23 -7.54 -10.29
N ASN A 36 6.54 -7.62 -9.14
CA ASN A 36 5.07 -7.70 -9.15
C ASN A 36 4.39 -6.33 -9.21
N PHE A 37 5.06 -5.24 -8.76
CA PHE A 37 4.44 -3.93 -8.61
C PHE A 37 5.35 -2.76 -8.98
N PHE A 38 6.49 -2.56 -8.30
CA PHE A 38 7.24 -1.30 -8.39
C PHE A 38 7.83 -1.04 -9.78
N ASP A 39 8.25 -2.08 -10.52
CA ASP A 39 8.74 -1.92 -11.89
C ASP A 39 7.64 -1.52 -12.87
N ARG A 40 6.38 -1.79 -12.54
CA ARG A 40 5.21 -1.54 -13.39
C ARG A 40 4.66 -0.11 -13.26
N ILE A 41 5.05 0.63 -12.21
CA ILE A 41 4.63 2.01 -11.99
C ILE A 41 5.74 3.01 -12.34
N SER A 42 5.37 4.29 -12.46
CA SER A 42 6.33 5.35 -12.78
C SER A 42 7.20 5.69 -11.57
N LYS A 43 8.42 6.22 -11.79
CA LYS A 43 9.27 6.70 -10.69
C LYS A 43 8.56 7.76 -9.84
N GLY A 44 7.79 8.66 -10.46
CA GLY A 44 7.00 9.66 -9.73
C GLY A 44 5.96 9.03 -8.81
N SER A 45 5.27 7.98 -9.27
CA SER A 45 4.30 7.24 -8.46
C SER A 45 4.94 6.57 -7.25
N ILE A 46 6.14 6.00 -7.40
CA ILE A 46 6.89 5.41 -6.28
C ILE A 46 7.29 6.48 -5.26
N LEU A 47 7.74 7.65 -5.73
CA LEU A 47 8.12 8.76 -4.85
C LEU A 47 6.94 9.35 -4.08
N SER A 48 5.76 9.45 -4.73
CA SER A 48 4.52 9.82 -4.04
C SER A 48 4.14 8.81 -2.97
N LEU A 49 4.25 7.51 -3.27
CA LEU A 49 4.00 6.44 -2.30
C LEU A 49 4.96 6.51 -1.11
N LEU A 50 6.26 6.70 -1.34
CA LEU A 50 7.23 6.88 -0.26
C LEU A 50 6.90 8.11 0.61
N ASN A 51 6.35 9.17 0.02
CA ASN A 51 5.94 10.36 0.75
C ASN A 51 4.70 10.08 1.61
N GLU A 52 3.76 9.28 1.12
CA GLU A 52 2.58 8.86 1.90
C GLU A 52 2.95 7.97 3.09
N VAL A 53 3.94 7.08 2.92
CA VAL A 53 4.33 6.10 3.95
C VAL A 53 5.33 6.66 4.96
N GLY A 54 6.31 7.46 4.53
CA GLY A 54 7.39 7.96 5.39
C GLY A 54 7.76 9.42 5.21
N GLY A 55 6.89 10.19 4.54
CA GLY A 55 7.04 11.63 4.39
C GLY A 55 8.19 12.06 3.46
N VAL A 56 8.39 13.38 3.43
CA VAL A 56 9.30 14.05 2.49
C VAL A 56 10.76 13.60 2.67
N ALA A 57 11.18 13.32 3.90
CA ALA A 57 12.55 12.90 4.19
C ALA A 57 12.89 11.55 3.54
N LEU A 58 11.97 10.58 3.60
CA LEU A 58 12.13 9.27 2.97
C LEU A 58 12.16 9.41 1.44
N THR A 59 11.27 10.22 0.88
CA THR A 59 11.22 10.48 -0.57
C THR A 59 12.48 11.17 -1.08
N ALA A 60 13.01 12.16 -0.35
CA ALA A 60 14.22 12.88 -0.74
C ALA A 60 15.45 11.95 -0.86
N ARG A 61 15.58 10.97 0.05
CA ARG A 61 16.65 9.96 0.01
C ARG A 61 16.59 9.09 -1.27
N HIS A 62 15.38 8.84 -1.77
CA HIS A 62 15.15 8.00 -2.94
C HIS A 62 15.04 8.78 -4.26
N ALA A 63 14.83 10.10 -4.22
CA ALA A 63 14.58 10.92 -5.40
C ALA A 63 15.76 10.92 -6.40
N THR A 64 17.00 10.82 -5.91
CA THR A 64 18.22 10.84 -6.72
C THR A 64 18.59 9.46 -7.30
N MET A 65 18.00 8.37 -6.78
CA MET A 65 18.32 7.00 -7.18
C MET A 65 17.72 6.64 -8.56
N LYS A 66 18.28 5.62 -9.21
CA LYS A 66 17.71 5.09 -10.47
C LYS A 66 16.42 4.33 -10.18
N LYS A 67 15.51 4.24 -11.16
CA LYS A 67 14.21 3.56 -10.97
C LYS A 67 14.36 2.13 -10.44
N SER A 68 15.28 1.35 -11.00
CA SER A 68 15.54 -0.03 -10.57
C SER A 68 16.06 -0.11 -9.13
N GLU A 69 16.90 0.84 -8.72
CA GLU A 69 17.43 0.93 -7.35
C GLU A 69 16.33 1.30 -6.36
N ILE A 70 15.45 2.25 -6.72
CA ILE A 70 14.29 2.62 -5.89
C ILE A 70 13.34 1.44 -5.75
N SER A 71 13.08 0.71 -6.85
CA SER A 71 12.22 -0.48 -6.88
C SER A 71 12.67 -1.52 -5.86
N GLY A 72 13.95 -1.93 -5.92
CA GLY A 72 14.53 -2.88 -4.97
C GLY A 72 14.62 -2.34 -3.54
N SER A 73 14.82 -1.04 -3.35
CA SER A 73 14.77 -0.42 -2.01
C SER A 73 13.36 -0.46 -1.42
N CYS A 74 12.35 -0.17 -2.23
CA CYS A 74 10.95 -0.22 -1.80
C CYS A 74 10.53 -1.65 -1.47
N GLU A 75 10.92 -2.64 -2.27
CA GLU A 75 10.65 -4.05 -1.94
C GLU A 75 11.13 -4.40 -0.52
N LYS A 76 12.38 -4.06 -0.19
CA LYS A 76 12.92 -4.30 1.17
C LYS A 76 12.19 -3.51 2.24
N LEU A 77 11.84 -2.26 1.96
CA LEU A 77 11.11 -1.41 2.89
C LEU A 77 9.71 -1.99 3.21
N PHE A 78 8.96 -2.38 2.18
CA PHE A 78 7.61 -2.93 2.31
C PHE A 78 7.60 -4.41 2.75
N ALA A 79 8.74 -5.10 2.68
CA ALA A 79 8.97 -6.38 3.34
C ALA A 79 9.34 -6.24 4.84
N GLY A 80 9.57 -5.01 5.33
CA GLY A 80 9.95 -4.76 6.72
C GLY A 80 11.42 -5.10 7.04
N GLU A 81 12.27 -5.23 6.01
CA GLU A 81 13.69 -5.58 6.14
C GLU A 81 14.60 -4.36 6.38
N VAL A 82 14.07 -3.15 6.19
CA VAL A 82 14.82 -1.90 6.35
C VAL A 82 14.57 -1.33 7.74
N ILE A 83 15.64 -0.87 8.40
CA ILE A 83 15.56 -0.14 9.67
C ILE A 83 15.09 1.28 9.36
N VAL A 84 13.85 1.57 9.72
CA VAL A 84 13.21 2.90 9.65
C VAL A 84 12.47 3.18 10.95
N GLU A 85 11.94 4.38 11.08
CA GLU A 85 11.04 4.77 12.16
C GLU A 85 9.89 3.74 12.28
N PRO A 86 9.50 3.34 13.51
CA PRO A 86 8.53 2.27 13.70
C PRO A 86 7.19 2.56 13.03
N GLU A 87 6.75 3.82 13.04
CA GLU A 87 5.51 4.24 12.38
C GLU A 87 5.56 4.06 10.86
N VAL A 88 6.73 4.29 10.25
CA VAL A 88 6.96 4.09 8.82
C VAL A 88 7.00 2.61 8.48
N LYS A 89 7.60 1.79 9.35
CA LYS A 89 7.62 0.33 9.20
C LYS A 89 6.20 -0.23 9.26
N ASP A 90 5.42 0.17 10.24
CA ASP A 90 4.03 -0.27 10.41
C ASP A 90 3.16 0.19 9.23
N ALA A 91 3.32 1.43 8.78
CA ALA A 91 2.64 1.93 7.59
C ALA A 91 3.00 1.13 6.33
N ALA A 92 4.29 0.81 6.13
CA ALA A 92 4.74 0.00 4.99
C ALA A 92 4.19 -1.43 5.05
N LEU A 93 4.17 -2.04 6.25
CA LEU A 93 3.63 -3.39 6.46
C LEU A 93 2.10 -3.45 6.39
N ALA A 94 1.37 -2.37 6.65
CA ALA A 94 -0.08 -2.30 6.46
C ALA A 94 -0.46 -1.91 5.02
N TRP A 95 0.49 -1.45 4.22
CA TRP A 95 0.18 -0.86 2.93
C TRP A 95 -0.19 -1.91 1.88
N VAL A 96 -1.32 -1.65 1.21
CA VAL A 96 -1.72 -2.29 -0.05
C VAL A 96 -2.30 -1.25 -1.00
N PRO A 97 -2.26 -1.47 -2.34
CA PRO A 97 -2.86 -0.59 -3.33
C PRO A 97 -4.35 -0.38 -3.08
N ASN A 98 -4.86 0.82 -3.37
CA ASN A 98 -6.28 1.15 -3.16
C ASN A 98 -7.26 0.17 -3.84
N ALA A 99 -6.88 -0.38 -4.99
CA ALA A 99 -7.70 -1.37 -5.70
C ALA A 99 -7.86 -2.70 -4.94
N MET A 100 -6.99 -2.98 -3.96
CA MET A 100 -7.02 -4.20 -3.14
C MET A 100 -7.58 -3.95 -1.73
N ARG A 101 -7.95 -2.70 -1.39
CA ARG A 101 -8.48 -2.37 -0.06
C ARG A 101 -9.97 -2.69 0.02
N PHE A 102 -10.39 -3.28 1.12
CA PHE A 102 -11.78 -3.36 1.54
C PHE A 102 -12.08 -2.23 2.52
N LEU A 103 -13.12 -1.45 2.24
CA LEU A 103 -13.44 -0.22 2.97
C LEU A 103 -14.72 -0.35 3.82
N ASP A 104 -14.85 -1.44 4.57
CA ASP A 104 -15.91 -1.57 5.59
C ASP A 104 -15.30 -1.30 6.96
N ARG A 105 -15.42 -0.04 7.43
CA ARG A 105 -15.08 0.34 8.80
C ARG A 105 -16.24 -0.06 9.69
N ILE A 106 -16.09 -1.16 10.41
CA ILE A 106 -16.92 -1.41 11.58
C ILE A 106 -16.31 -0.58 12.71
N GLU A 107 -17.07 0.36 13.25
CA GLU A 107 -16.63 1.11 14.43
C GLU A 107 -16.67 0.15 15.64
N PRO A 108 -15.63 0.13 16.48
CA PRO A 108 -15.53 -0.83 17.59
C PRO A 108 -16.68 -0.72 18.62
N ASP A 109 -17.44 0.38 18.59
CA ASP A 109 -18.59 0.64 19.46
C ASP A 109 -19.87 -0.13 19.04
N GLU A 110 -19.93 -0.68 17.82
CA GLU A 110 -21.07 -1.50 17.34
C GLU A 110 -20.96 -2.99 17.76
N LEU A 111 -19.90 -3.36 18.49
CA LEU A 111 -19.56 -4.74 18.86
C LEU A 111 -19.97 -5.13 20.30
N GLU A 112 -20.79 -4.31 20.97
CA GLU A 112 -21.37 -4.65 22.27
C GLU A 112 -22.64 -5.50 22.08
N PRO A 113 -22.69 -6.75 22.59
CA PRO A 113 -23.92 -7.53 22.61
C PRO A 113 -24.88 -7.00 23.67
N ALA A 114 -26.16 -6.87 23.30
CA ALA A 114 -27.28 -6.65 24.22
C ALA A 114 -27.58 -7.91 25.06
#